data_AF-A0A7X0CDT6-F1
#
_entry.id   AF-A0A7X0CDT6-F1
#
_cell.length_a   1.000
_cell.length_b   1.000
_cell.length_c   1.000
_cell.angle_alpha   90.00
_cell.angle_beta   90.00
_cell.angle_gamma   90.00
#
_symmetry.space_group_name_H-M   'P 1'
#
loop_
_entity.id
_entity.type
_entity.pdbx_description
1 polymer ?
#
loop_
_entity_poly.entity_id
_entity_poly.type
_entity_poly.pdbx_seq_one_letter_code
_entity_poly.pdbx_strand_id
1 'polypeptide(L)'
;MSSLQRSSAAPDIPTVAESGLPGFEALTWFGMFVPAGTPQPIVDRLNAEVKKSLASADVRAKLEQQGLTAGGGTSAELKAYMRLEVPKWAGLLRNANIRAE
;
A
#
# COMPACT_ATOMS: atom_id res chain seq x y z
N MET A 1 -6.14 -6.50 -8.61
CA MET A 1 -5.23 -5.34 -8.49
C MET A 1 -4.19 -5.42 -9.59
N SER A 2 -3.84 -4.29 -10.22
CA SER A 2 -2.77 -4.21 -11.22
C SER A 2 -1.88 -3.02 -10.85
N SER A 3 -0.57 -3.22 -10.88
CA SER A 3 0.39 -2.12 -10.77
C SER A 3 0.83 -1.68 -12.17
N LEU A 4 1.68 -0.64 -12.23
CA LEU A 4 2.36 -0.25 -13.46
C LEU A 4 3.48 -1.22 -13.89
N GLN A 5 3.86 -2.16 -13.02
CA GLN A 5 4.97 -3.09 -13.21
C GLN A 5 4.46 -4.54 -13.16
N ARG A 6 5.10 -5.45 -13.90
CA ARG A 6 4.71 -6.86 -13.80
C ARG A 6 5.09 -7.42 -12.43
N SER A 7 4.25 -8.32 -11.92
CA SER A 7 4.54 -9.02 -10.67
C SER A 7 5.68 -10.02 -10.89
N SER A 8 6.65 -10.05 -9.98
CA SER A 8 7.71 -11.08 -10.01
C SER A 8 7.16 -12.50 -9.84
N ALA A 9 6.00 -12.65 -9.19
CA ALA A 9 5.31 -13.92 -9.04
C ALA A 9 4.59 -14.39 -10.32
N ALA A 10 4.37 -13.49 -11.28
CA ALA A 10 3.70 -13.78 -12.55
C ALA A 10 4.21 -12.87 -13.69
N PRO A 11 5.49 -13.02 -14.10
CA PRO A 11 6.16 -12.08 -15.02
C PRO A 11 5.62 -12.12 -16.45
N ASP A 12 4.97 -13.21 -16.85
CA ASP A 12 4.41 -13.38 -18.19
C ASP A 12 3.02 -12.76 -18.34
N ILE A 13 2.37 -12.39 -17.23
CA ILE A 13 1.05 -11.76 -17.24
C ILE A 13 1.23 -10.24 -17.43
N PRO A 14 0.69 -9.64 -18.50
CA PRO A 14 0.80 -8.20 -18.72
C PRO A 14 0.00 -7.41 -17.68
N THR A 15 0.42 -6.17 -17.41
CA THR A 15 -0.36 -5.26 -16.57
C THR A 15 -1.57 -4.72 -17.32
N VAL A 16 -2.54 -4.15 -16.60
CA VAL A 16 -3.65 -3.43 -17.24
C VAL A 16 -3.14 -2.21 -18.03
N ALA A 17 -2.07 -1.57 -17.54
CA ALA A 17 -1.42 -0.46 -18.23
C ALA A 17 -0.83 -0.89 -19.59
N GLU A 18 -0.24 -2.09 -19.66
CA GLU A 18 0.26 -2.69 -20.91
C GLU A 18 -0.88 -3.22 -21.81
N SER A 19 -2.06 -3.50 -21.24
CA SER A 19 -3.20 -4.12 -21.93
C SER A 19 -4.19 -3.11 -22.54
N GLY A 20 -3.78 -1.85 -22.72
CA GLY A 20 -4.58 -0.84 -23.41
C GLY A 20 -5.17 0.26 -22.54
N LEU A 21 -4.78 0.36 -21.26
CA LEU A 21 -5.17 1.49 -20.40
C LEU A 21 -3.93 2.13 -19.73
N PRO A 22 -3.12 2.90 -20.48
CA PRO A 22 -1.89 3.48 -19.98
C PRO A 22 -2.07 4.26 -18.67
N GLY A 23 -1.17 4.06 -17.71
CA GLY A 23 -1.22 4.72 -16.40
C GLY A 23 -2.24 4.13 -15.42
N PHE A 24 -2.98 3.08 -15.80
CA PHE A 24 -3.87 2.41 -14.86
C PHE A 24 -3.09 1.71 -13.75
N GLU A 25 -3.39 2.10 -12.52
CA GLU A 25 -2.87 1.47 -11.31
C GLU A 25 -3.96 1.39 -10.24
N ALA A 26 -4.15 0.18 -9.72
CA ALA A 26 -5.05 -0.10 -8.62
C ALA A 26 -4.38 -1.12 -7.70
N LEU A 27 -3.56 -0.60 -6.78
CA LEU A 27 -2.85 -1.37 -5.77
C LEU A 27 -3.70 -1.48 -4.49
N THR A 28 -3.69 -2.67 -3.88
CA THR A 28 -4.10 -2.81 -2.48
C THR A 28 -2.87 -2.63 -1.62
N TRP A 29 -2.99 -1.81 -0.57
CA TRP A 29 -1.90 -1.53 0.36
C TRP A 29 -2.39 -1.72 1.79
N PHE A 30 -1.44 -1.98 2.69
CA PHE A 30 -1.69 -2.14 4.11
C PHE A 30 -0.86 -1.14 4.90
N GLY A 31 -1.44 -0.56 5.94
CA GLY A 31 -0.79 0.37 6.84
C GLY A 31 -1.12 0.06 8.28
N MET A 32 -0.21 0.42 9.19
CA MET A 32 -0.43 0.29 10.63
C MET A 32 -0.80 1.64 11.22
N PHE A 33 -1.84 1.66 12.05
CA PHE A 33 -2.41 2.86 12.65
C PHE A 33 -2.39 2.78 14.16
N VAL A 34 -2.31 3.93 14.80
CA VAL A 34 -2.42 4.10 16.26
C VAL A 34 -3.52 5.12 16.57
N PRO A 35 -4.08 5.12 17.79
CA PRO A 35 -5.08 6.11 18.19
C PRO A 35 -4.59 7.55 17.99
N ALA A 36 -5.52 8.45 17.64
CA ALA A 36 -5.22 9.87 17.55
C ALA A 36 -4.73 10.39 18.91
N GLY A 37 -3.69 11.24 18.89
CA GLY A 37 -3.06 11.77 20.10
C GLY A 37 -1.99 10.85 20.73
N THR A 38 -1.68 9.70 20.13
CA THR A 38 -0.54 8.87 20.56
C THR A 38 0.76 9.72 20.55
N PRO A 39 1.51 9.78 21.67
CA PRO A 39 2.75 10.55 21.74
C PRO A 39 3.76 10.17 20.66
N GLN A 40 4.40 11.17 20.04
CA GLN A 40 5.36 10.98 18.95
C GLN A 40 6.48 9.96 19.26
N PRO A 41 7.08 9.94 20.48
CA PRO A 41 8.10 8.93 20.79
C PRO A 41 7.60 7.48 20.72
N ILE A 42 6.32 7.24 20.99
CA ILE A 42 5.70 5.91 20.87
C ILE A 42 5.51 5.55 19.40
N VAL A 43 5.05 6.50 18.59
CA VAL A 43 4.90 6.34 17.13
C VAL A 43 6.24 6.01 16.49
N ASP A 44 7.30 6.74 16.87
CA ASP A 44 8.64 6.55 16.32
C ASP A 44 9.20 5.18 16.69
N ARG A 45 9.03 4.76 17.95
CA ARG A 45 9.43 3.42 18.39
C ARG A 45 8.71 2.32 17.62
N LEU A 46 7.39 2.42 17.46
CA LEU A 46 6.60 1.43 16.71
C LEU A 46 7.02 1.40 15.24
N ASN A 47 7.22 2.55 14.59
CA ASN A 47 7.71 2.59 13.21
C ASN A 47 9.09 1.93 13.08
N ALA A 48 10.00 2.17 14.02
CA ALA A 48 11.33 1.57 14.02
C ALA A 48 11.26 0.04 14.14
N GLU A 49 10.45 -0.50 15.05
CA GLU A 49 10.31 -1.96 15.21
C GLU A 49 9.63 -2.60 14.00
N VAL A 50 8.57 -2.00 13.45
CA VAL A 50 7.93 -2.49 12.21
C VAL A 50 8.93 -2.52 11.06
N LYS A 51 9.75 -1.49 10.91
CA LYS A 51 10.78 -1.41 9.87
C LYS A 51 11.84 -2.51 10.02
N LYS A 52 12.26 -2.80 11.25
CA LYS A 52 13.15 -3.94 11.54
C LYS A 52 12.50 -5.27 11.18
N SER A 53 11.24 -5.48 11.55
CA SER A 53 10.51 -6.71 11.19
C SER A 53 10.39 -6.87 9.68
N LEU A 54 10.05 -5.82 8.93
CA LEU A 54 9.96 -5.85 7.46
C LEU A 54 11.32 -6.02 6.78
N ALA A 55 12.43 -5.81 7.49
CA ALA A 55 13.78 -6.11 7.00
C ALA A 55 14.20 -7.58 7.24
N SER A 56 13.49 -8.33 8.08
CA SER A 56 13.75 -9.75 8.32
C SER A 56 13.47 -10.59 7.07
N ALA A 57 14.40 -11.48 6.72
CA ALA A 57 14.25 -12.39 5.58
C ALA A 57 13.02 -13.31 5.73
N ASP A 58 12.76 -13.82 6.94
CA ASP A 58 11.60 -14.68 7.20
C ASP A 58 10.27 -13.94 6.99
N VAL A 59 10.19 -12.69 7.44
CA VAL A 59 9.00 -11.85 7.26
C VAL A 59 8.79 -11.52 5.78
N ARG A 60 9.86 -11.12 5.07
CA ARG A 60 9.80 -10.84 3.63
C ARG A 60 9.35 -12.05 2.84
N ALA A 61 9.92 -13.22 3.08
CA ALA A 61 9.55 -14.46 2.40
C ALA A 61 8.06 -14.80 2.63
N LYS A 62 7.55 -14.66 3.86
CA LYS A 62 6.14 -14.90 4.17
C LYS A 62 5.19 -13.91 3.48
N LEU A 63 5.58 -12.64 3.37
CA LEU A 63 4.80 -11.65 2.63
C LEU A 63 4.80 -11.96 1.13
N GLU A 64 5.96 -12.28 0.56
CA GLU A 64 6.10 -12.63 -0.85
C GLU A 64 5.27 -13.88 -1.22
N GLN A 65 5.23 -14.89 -0.36
CA GLN A 65 4.36 -16.07 -0.51
C GLN A 65 2.86 -15.71 -0.57
N GLN A 66 2.47 -14.59 0.05
CA GLN A 66 1.10 -14.07 0.01
C GLN A 66 0.88 -13.07 -1.14
N GLY A 67 1.86 -12.89 -2.03
CA GLY A 67 1.83 -11.90 -3.10
C GLY A 67 1.97 -10.45 -2.61
N LEU A 68 2.45 -10.26 -1.39
CA LEU A 68 2.69 -8.96 -0.79
C LEU A 68 4.16 -8.58 -0.92
N THR A 69 4.41 -7.33 -1.31
CA THR A 69 5.76 -6.76 -1.22
C THR A 69 5.90 -6.07 0.13
N ALA A 70 6.98 -6.37 0.85
CA ALA A 70 7.26 -5.71 2.12
C ALA A 70 7.40 -4.20 1.90
N GLY A 71 6.41 -3.46 2.41
CA GLY A 71 6.44 -2.01 2.43
C GLY A 71 7.43 -1.48 3.47
N GLY A 72 7.44 -0.17 3.65
CA GLY A 72 8.29 0.49 4.62
C GLY A 72 8.05 1.99 4.63
N GLY A 73 9.01 2.72 5.17
CA GLY A 73 8.97 4.18 5.24
C GLY A 73 8.68 4.73 6.63
N THR A 74 8.44 6.02 6.68
CA THR A 74 8.18 6.82 7.86
C THR A 74 6.67 6.96 8.08
N SER A 75 6.27 7.27 9.32
CA SER A 75 4.88 7.64 9.62
C SER A 75 4.41 8.86 8.82
N ALA A 76 5.32 9.78 8.49
CA ALA A 76 5.05 10.96 7.65
C ALA A 76 4.77 10.59 6.19
N GLU A 77 5.51 9.65 5.62
CA GLU A 77 5.29 9.15 4.26
C GLU A 77 3.94 8.45 4.13
N LEU A 78 3.57 7.61 5.10
CA LEU A 78 2.24 6.98 5.11
C LEU A 78 1.13 8.04 5.21
N LYS A 79 1.32 9.06 6.04
CA LYS A 79 0.36 10.17 6.17
C LYS A 79 0.23 10.95 4.86
N ALA A 80 1.33 11.20 4.16
CA ALA A 80 1.33 11.87 2.86
C ALA A 80 0.62 11.01 1.81
N TYR A 81 0.92 9.71 1.77
CA TYR A 81 0.28 8.77 0.85
C TYR A 81 -1.24 8.72 1.04
N MET A 82 -1.73 8.64 2.29
CA MET A 82 -3.16 8.67 2.56
C MET A 82 -3.85 9.97 2.12
N ARG A 83 -3.18 11.12 2.23
CA ARG A 83 -3.70 12.40 1.76
C ARG A 83 -3.93 12.41 0.25
N LEU A 84 -3.24 11.55 -0.50
CA LEU A 84 -3.41 11.39 -1.94
C LEU A 84 -4.47 10.32 -2.26
N GLU A 85 -4.43 9.17 -1.57
CA GLU A 85 -5.31 8.03 -1.85
C GLU A 85 -6.77 8.31 -1.48
N VAL A 86 -7.04 8.89 -0.31
CA VAL A 86 -8.43 9.08 0.17
C VAL A 86 -9.24 9.96 -0.79
N PRO A 87 -8.77 11.14 -1.24
CA PRO A 87 -9.50 11.95 -2.22
C PRO A 87 -9.66 11.26 -3.57
N LYS A 88 -8.65 10.53 -4.04
CA LYS A 88 -8.68 9.77 -5.31
C LYS A 88 -9.84 8.78 -5.31
N TRP A 89 -9.89 7.91 -4.31
CA TRP A 89 -10.93 6.88 -4.22
C TRP A 89 -12.31 7.48 -3.92
N ALA A 90 -12.40 8.50 -3.06
CA ALA A 90 -13.66 9.17 -2.80
C ALA A 90 -14.22 9.86 -4.07
N GLY A 91 -13.35 10.44 -4.91
CA GLY A 91 -13.74 10.99 -6.20
C GLY A 91 -14.28 9.94 -7.16
N LEU A 92 -13.58 8.80 -7.27
CA LEU A 92 -14.02 7.67 -8.09
C LEU A 92 -15.40 7.15 -7.67
N LEU A 93 -15.61 6.93 -6.37
CA LEU A 93 -16.90 6.46 -5.84
C LEU A 93 -18.05 7.43 -6.15
N ARG A 94 -17.82 8.74 -6.00
CA ARG A 94 -18.82 9.77 -6.35
C ARG A 94 -19.15 9.76 -7.84
N ASN A 95 -18.14 9.70 -8.70
CA ASN A 95 -18.33 9.70 -10.16
C ASN A 95 -19.07 8.45 -10.64
N ALA A 96 -18.84 7.31 -9.98
CA ALA A 96 -19.49 6.04 -10.29
C ALA A 96 -20.84 5.84 -9.59
N ASN A 97 -21.29 6.80 -8.76
CA ASN A 97 -22.51 6.72 -7.93
C ASN A 97 -22.56 5.45 -7.05
N ILE A 98 -21.41 5.04 -6.50
CA ILE A 98 -21.27 3.87 -5.62
C ILE A 98 -21.46 4.32 -4.16
N ARG A 99 -22.24 3.57 -3.38
CA ARG A 99 -22.46 3.80 -1.94
C ARG A 99 -22.17 2.52 -1.15
N ALA A 100 -21.65 2.69 0.06
CA ALA A 100 -21.66 1.61 1.04
C ALA A 100 -23.09 1.45 1.56
N GLU A 101 -23.54 0.21 1.73
CA GLU A 101 -24.83 -0.13 2.33
C GLU A 101 -24.87 0.22 3.82
#